data_AF-A0A249LGJ5-F1
#
_entry.id   AF-A0A249LGJ5-F1
#
_cell.length_a   1.000
_cell.length_b   1.000
_cell.length_c   1.000
_cell.angle_alpha   90.00
_cell.angle_beta   90.00
_cell.angle_gamma   90.00
#
_symmetry.space_group_name_H-M   'P 1'
#
loop_
_entity.id
_entity.type
_entity.pdbx_description
1 polymer ?
#
loop_
_entity_poly.entity_id
_entity_poly.type
_entity_poly.pdbx_seq_one_letter_code
_entity_poly.pdbx_strand_id
1 'polypeptide(L)'
;MANFETQLIALIDSAKEICDVAEKSGRGDQFNGSDWTPAIILGHLVDVDKQVWMARFDLMRQAQISGAPIPRLQWWEPDAVVTAEKYSTQSFAEARTKLLASRENMVSYLKNLSLQERAAAAQHRTFGSITIESMLQVLLDHDKEHQASLL
;
A
#
# COMPACT_ATOMS: atom_id res chain seq x y z
N MET A 1 -12.43 -16.06 -6.55
CA MET A 1 -11.93 -14.92 -5.75
C MET A 1 -10.81 -15.44 -4.88
N ALA A 2 -9.71 -14.69 -4.74
CA ALA A 2 -8.66 -15.04 -3.78
C ALA A 2 -9.23 -14.92 -2.36
N ASN A 3 -8.92 -15.88 -1.49
CA ASN A 3 -9.26 -15.78 -0.06
C ASN A 3 -8.25 -14.88 0.66
N PHE A 4 -8.59 -14.38 1.85
CA PHE A 4 -7.71 -13.54 2.67
C PHE A 4 -6.27 -14.05 2.76
N GLU A 5 -6.06 -15.32 3.07
CA GLU A 5 -4.70 -15.88 3.25
C GLU A 5 -3.87 -15.82 1.96
N THR A 6 -4.50 -16.08 0.82
CA THR A 6 -3.84 -15.98 -0.50
C THR A 6 -3.51 -14.52 -0.83
N GLN A 7 -4.37 -13.58 -0.45
CA GLN A 7 -4.11 -12.14 -0.60
C GLN A 7 -2.93 -11.69 0.29
N LEU A 8 -2.77 -12.23 1.50
CA LEU A 8 -1.62 -11.91 2.35
C LEU A 8 -0.28 -12.37 1.77
N ILE A 9 -0.27 -13.53 1.11
CA ILE A 9 0.90 -14.00 0.37
C ILE A 9 1.16 -13.03 -0.81
N ALA A 10 0.12 -12.68 -1.55
CA ALA A 10 0.20 -11.75 -2.67
C ALA A 10 0.71 -10.35 -2.26
N LEU A 11 0.48 -9.87 -1.04
CA LEU A 11 1.04 -8.59 -0.56
C LEU A 11 2.59 -8.61 -0.54
N ILE A 12 3.17 -9.69 -0.03
CA ILE A 12 4.64 -9.83 0.00
C ILE A 12 5.18 -10.03 -1.41
N ASP A 13 4.51 -10.84 -2.21
CA ASP A 13 4.95 -11.13 -3.56
C ASP A 13 4.87 -9.88 -4.44
N SER A 14 3.77 -9.11 -4.36
CA SER A 14 3.62 -7.82 -5.02
C SER A 14 4.75 -6.84 -4.68
N ALA A 15 5.16 -6.77 -3.41
CA ALA A 15 6.26 -5.93 -2.96
C ALA A 15 7.62 -6.37 -3.53
N LYS A 16 7.86 -7.68 -3.65
CA LYS A 16 9.07 -8.21 -4.29
C LYS A 16 9.05 -7.96 -5.79
N GLU A 17 7.93 -8.23 -6.44
CA GLU A 17 7.73 -8.03 -7.88
C GLU A 17 7.97 -6.58 -8.27
N ILE A 18 7.41 -5.60 -7.55
CA ILE A 18 7.65 -4.19 -7.87
C ILE A 18 9.11 -3.79 -7.64
N CYS A 19 9.79 -4.34 -6.62
CA CYS A 19 11.22 -4.12 -6.45
C CYS A 19 12.02 -4.69 -7.63
N ASP A 20 11.68 -5.88 -8.09
CA ASP A 20 12.38 -6.53 -9.21
C ASP A 20 12.13 -5.79 -10.54
N VAL A 21 10.90 -5.33 -10.79
CA VAL A 21 10.56 -4.50 -11.96
C VAL A 21 11.29 -3.16 -11.89
N ALA A 22 11.28 -2.52 -10.73
CA ALA A 22 12.01 -1.27 -10.47
C ALA A 22 13.51 -1.41 -10.77
N GLU A 23 14.14 -2.47 -10.28
CA GLU A 23 15.55 -2.78 -10.53
C GLU A 23 15.84 -3.02 -12.02
N LYS A 24 14.94 -3.74 -12.71
CA LYS A 24 15.08 -4.04 -14.15
C LYS A 24 14.75 -2.87 -15.08
N SER A 25 14.04 -1.85 -14.60
CA SER A 25 13.66 -0.68 -15.40
C SER A 25 14.87 0.09 -15.96
N GLY A 26 16.04 -0.05 -15.34
CA GLY A 26 17.26 0.67 -15.72
C GLY A 26 17.19 2.18 -15.48
N ARG A 27 16.13 2.68 -14.85
CA ARG A 27 15.99 4.10 -14.47
C ARG A 27 16.99 4.43 -13.36
N GLY A 28 17.67 5.56 -13.49
CA GLY A 28 18.65 6.02 -12.50
C GLY A 28 17.99 6.49 -11.19
N ASP A 29 18.79 6.54 -10.14
CA ASP A 29 18.37 7.00 -8.81
C ASP A 29 18.20 8.53 -8.71
N GLN A 30 18.71 9.28 -9.69
CA GLN A 30 18.64 10.75 -9.69
C GLN A 30 17.31 11.26 -10.23
N PHE A 31 16.56 11.95 -9.37
CA PHE A 31 15.35 12.64 -9.76
C PHE A 31 15.67 13.85 -10.64
N ASN A 32 15.13 13.86 -11.86
CA ASN A 32 15.35 14.91 -12.85
C ASN A 32 14.27 16.01 -12.83
N GLY A 33 13.28 15.90 -11.95
CA GLY A 33 12.16 16.84 -11.86
C GLY A 33 10.94 16.50 -12.73
N SER A 34 10.99 15.45 -13.56
CA SER A 34 9.84 15.01 -14.38
C SER A 34 9.23 13.73 -13.85
N ASP A 35 10.00 12.65 -13.82
CA ASP A 35 9.50 11.30 -13.58
C ASP A 35 10.02 10.78 -12.25
N TRP A 36 9.15 10.10 -11.51
CA TRP A 36 9.57 9.45 -10.29
C TRP A 36 10.61 8.37 -10.59
N THR A 37 11.72 8.44 -9.87
CA THR A 37 12.70 7.37 -9.89
C THR A 37 12.11 6.13 -9.22
N PRO A 38 12.68 4.94 -9.47
CA PRO A 38 12.23 3.74 -8.79
C PRO A 38 12.29 3.89 -7.26
N ALA A 39 13.31 4.56 -6.72
CA ALA A 39 13.40 4.86 -5.29
C ALA A 39 12.22 5.71 -4.78
N ILE A 40 11.81 6.75 -5.52
CA ILE A 40 10.64 7.58 -5.17
C ILE A 40 9.35 6.75 -5.17
N ILE A 41 9.15 5.89 -6.18
CA ILE A 41 7.96 5.01 -6.24
C ILE A 41 7.91 4.08 -5.03
N LEU A 42 9.03 3.44 -4.68
CA LEU A 42 9.06 2.56 -3.50
C LEU A 42 8.84 3.35 -2.19
N GLY A 43 9.39 4.57 -2.09
CA GLY A 43 9.14 5.47 -0.97
C GLY A 43 7.68 5.90 -0.86
N HIS A 44 7.03 6.18 -2.00
CA HIS A 44 5.60 6.48 -2.07
C HIS A 44 4.76 5.32 -1.51
N LEU A 45 5.03 4.09 -1.95
CA LEU A 45 4.32 2.90 -1.45
C LEU A 45 4.43 2.74 0.07
N VAL A 46 5.60 3.01 0.63
CA VAL A 46 5.79 3.00 2.11
C VAL A 46 4.92 4.06 2.79
N ASP A 47 4.77 5.25 2.20
CA ASP A 47 3.88 6.28 2.75
C ASP A 47 2.42 5.88 2.63
N VAL A 48 1.98 5.33 1.50
CA VAL A 48 0.60 4.87 1.32
C VAL A 48 0.28 3.72 2.28
N ASP A 49 1.21 2.78 2.49
CA ASP A 49 1.06 1.71 3.47
C ASP A 49 0.73 2.23 4.85
N LYS A 50 1.49 3.22 5.32
CA LYS A 50 1.33 3.78 6.65
C LYS A 50 0.11 4.67 6.75
N GLN A 51 -0.04 5.62 5.82
CA GLN A 51 -0.97 6.73 5.94
C GLN A 51 -2.37 6.40 5.40
N VAL A 52 -2.45 5.39 4.52
CA VAL A 52 -3.69 4.99 3.87
C VAL A 52 -4.10 3.61 4.35
N TRP A 53 -3.35 2.57 4.03
CA TRP A 53 -3.78 1.19 4.24
C TRP A 53 -3.87 0.83 5.72
N MET A 54 -2.77 0.95 6.45
CA MET A 54 -2.72 0.62 7.88
C MET A 54 -3.65 1.52 8.71
N ALA A 55 -3.66 2.82 8.42
CA ALA A 55 -4.54 3.77 9.10
C ALA A 55 -6.02 3.42 8.89
N ARG A 56 -6.42 2.99 7.69
CA ARG A 56 -7.79 2.59 7.38
C ARG A 56 -8.15 1.25 8.01
N PHE A 57 -7.27 0.26 7.96
CA PHE A 57 -7.50 -1.03 8.62
C PHE A 57 -7.76 -0.84 10.11
N ASP A 58 -6.94 -0.01 10.76
CA ASP A 58 -7.12 0.24 12.20
C ASP A 58 -8.39 1.06 12.48
N LEU A 59 -8.70 2.09 11.68
CA LEU A 59 -9.95 2.84 11.80
C LEU A 59 -11.19 1.93 11.66
N MET A 60 -11.21 1.05 10.66
CA MET A 60 -12.30 0.12 10.41
C MET A 60 -12.47 -0.86 11.57
N ARG A 61 -11.36 -1.44 12.03
CA ARG A 61 -11.33 -2.37 13.15
C ARG A 61 -11.81 -1.71 14.45
N GLN A 62 -11.31 -0.51 14.76
CA GLN A 62 -11.73 0.24 15.95
C GLN A 62 -13.21 0.60 15.91
N ALA A 63 -13.74 1.03 14.75
CA ALA A 63 -15.16 1.35 14.61
C ALA A 63 -16.04 0.11 14.86
N GLN A 64 -15.63 -1.05 14.34
CA GLN A 64 -16.34 -2.31 14.58
C GLN A 64 -16.30 -2.71 16.06
N ILE A 65 -15.13 -2.67 16.71
CA ILE A 65 -14.98 -3.04 18.13
C ILE A 65 -15.80 -2.13 19.05
N SER A 66 -15.83 -0.84 18.77
CA SER A 66 -16.52 0.15 19.59
C SER A 66 -18.01 0.31 19.29
N GLY A 67 -18.51 -0.30 18.21
CA GLY A 67 -19.87 -0.06 17.71
C GLY A 67 -20.09 1.35 17.16
N ALA A 68 -19.01 2.08 16.84
CA ALA A 68 -19.08 3.39 16.23
C ALA A 68 -19.69 3.31 14.80
N PRO A 69 -20.18 4.43 14.25
CA PRO A 69 -20.67 4.45 12.87
C PRO A 69 -19.62 3.94 11.87
N ILE A 70 -20.09 3.26 10.82
CA ILE A 70 -19.23 2.77 9.73
C ILE A 70 -18.43 3.95 9.15
N PRO A 71 -17.09 3.87 9.09
CA PRO A 71 -16.26 4.94 8.54
C PRO A 71 -16.62 5.26 7.09
N ARG A 72 -16.56 6.55 6.74
CA ARG A 72 -16.65 7.00 5.35
C ARG A 72 -15.27 7.36 4.85
N LEU A 73 -14.83 6.68 3.80
CA LEU A 73 -13.50 6.83 3.23
C LEU A 73 -13.57 7.54 1.89
N GLN A 74 -12.67 8.49 1.69
CA GLN A 74 -12.45 9.14 0.40
C GLN A 74 -11.16 8.59 -0.23
N TRP A 75 -11.07 8.65 -1.56
CA TRP A 75 -9.79 8.44 -2.21
C TRP A 75 -8.81 9.52 -1.75
N TRP A 76 -7.62 9.12 -1.33
CA TRP A 76 -6.58 10.02 -0.88
C TRP A 76 -5.23 9.33 -1.01
N GLU A 77 -4.25 10.08 -1.53
CA GLU A 77 -2.85 9.68 -1.67
C GLU A 77 -1.96 10.85 -1.25
N PRO A 78 -0.71 10.59 -0.84
CA PRO A 78 0.29 11.64 -0.64
C PRO A 78 0.45 12.53 -1.87
N ASP A 79 0.66 13.83 -1.65
CA ASP A 79 0.90 14.78 -2.74
C ASP A 79 2.13 14.36 -3.56
N ALA A 80 2.00 14.38 -4.88
CA ALA A 80 3.00 13.79 -5.74
C ALA A 80 4.32 14.59 -5.78
N VAL A 81 4.24 15.92 -5.69
CA VAL A 81 5.41 16.80 -5.69
C VAL A 81 6.15 16.66 -4.37
N VAL A 82 5.41 16.73 -3.26
CA VAL A 82 5.98 16.56 -1.91
C VAL A 82 6.64 15.18 -1.76
N THR A 83 6.03 14.14 -2.32
CA THR A 83 6.59 12.78 -2.32
C THR A 83 7.91 12.71 -3.08
N ALA A 84 7.96 13.32 -4.27
CA ALA A 84 9.19 13.37 -5.06
C ALA A 84 10.32 14.10 -4.34
N GLU A 85 10.03 15.27 -3.75
CA GLU A 85 11.01 16.03 -2.96
C GLU A 85 11.53 15.23 -1.77
N LYS A 86 10.63 14.59 -1.01
CA LYS A 86 10.96 13.81 0.19
C LYS A 86 11.91 12.66 -0.10
N TYR A 87 11.76 11.98 -1.24
CA TYR A 87 12.55 10.79 -1.61
C TYR A 87 13.60 11.06 -2.69
N SER A 88 13.80 12.32 -3.08
CA SER A 88 14.72 12.74 -4.16
C SER A 88 16.17 12.30 -3.96
N THR A 89 16.60 12.09 -2.72
CA THR A 89 17.97 11.67 -2.37
C THR A 89 18.05 10.25 -1.80
N GLN A 90 16.94 9.51 -1.79
CA GLN A 90 16.92 8.15 -1.27
C GLN A 90 17.56 7.18 -2.27
N SER A 91 18.38 6.26 -1.78
CA SER A 91 18.90 5.18 -2.63
C SER A 91 17.86 4.10 -2.89
N PHE A 92 17.92 3.46 -4.06
CA PHE A 92 17.04 2.33 -4.38
C PHE A 92 17.13 1.21 -3.34
N ALA A 93 18.34 0.86 -2.89
CA ALA A 93 18.56 -0.19 -1.90
C ALA A 93 17.83 0.11 -0.57
N GLU A 94 17.91 1.35 -0.09
CA GLU A 94 17.19 1.77 1.12
C GLU A 94 15.67 1.72 0.92
N ALA A 95 15.19 2.19 -0.24
CA ALA A 95 13.76 2.18 -0.56
C ALA A 95 13.20 0.76 -0.61
N ARG A 96 13.93 -0.17 -1.24
CA ARG A 96 13.62 -1.62 -1.28
C ARG A 96 13.52 -2.20 0.12
N THR A 97 14.52 -1.97 0.99
CA THR A 97 14.50 -2.46 2.37
C THR A 97 13.27 -1.94 3.12
N LYS A 98 12.96 -0.65 2.99
CA LYS A 98 11.82 -0.03 3.67
C LYS A 98 10.48 -0.58 3.18
N LEU A 99 10.30 -0.78 1.88
CA LEU A 99 9.05 -1.34 1.35
C LEU A 99 8.82 -2.77 1.82
N LEU A 100 9.84 -3.63 1.73
CA LEU A 100 9.72 -5.02 2.18
C LEU A 100 9.39 -5.08 3.68
N ALA A 101 10.06 -4.28 4.50
CA ALA A 101 9.76 -4.20 5.93
C ALA A 101 8.34 -3.67 6.21
N SER A 102 7.88 -2.66 5.46
CA SER A 102 6.51 -2.13 5.56
C SER A 102 5.47 -3.22 5.30
N ARG A 103 5.67 -3.99 4.24
CA ARG A 103 4.78 -5.07 3.81
C ARG A 103 4.78 -6.25 4.77
N GLU A 104 5.94 -6.63 5.30
CA GLU A 104 6.05 -7.64 6.36
C GLU A 104 5.30 -7.22 7.64
N ASN A 105 5.43 -5.96 8.06
CA ASN A 105 4.71 -5.43 9.21
C ASN A 105 3.19 -5.43 8.97
N MET A 106 2.74 -5.01 7.80
CA MET A 106 1.33 -5.04 7.42
C MET A 106 0.78 -6.48 7.42
N VAL A 107 1.51 -7.43 6.84
CA VAL A 107 1.10 -8.84 6.84
C VAL A 107 1.07 -9.39 8.27
N SER A 108 2.05 -9.07 9.12
CA SER A 108 2.06 -9.46 10.52
C SER A 108 0.81 -8.94 11.26
N TYR A 109 0.43 -7.68 11.04
CA TYR A 109 -0.80 -7.12 11.59
C TYR A 109 -2.03 -7.87 11.09
N LEU A 110 -2.17 -8.03 9.77
CA LEU A 110 -3.36 -8.62 9.14
C LEU A 110 -3.55 -10.11 9.49
N LYS A 111 -2.46 -10.87 9.61
CA LYS A 111 -2.50 -12.29 10.02
C LYS A 111 -3.11 -12.49 11.40
N ASN A 112 -2.94 -11.51 12.29
CA ASN A 112 -3.43 -11.56 13.66
C ASN A 112 -4.90 -11.10 13.81
N LEU A 113 -5.55 -10.66 12.73
CA LEU A 113 -6.97 -10.32 12.76
C LEU A 113 -7.84 -11.58 12.79
N SER A 114 -8.85 -11.57 13.66
CA SER A 114 -9.92 -12.57 13.68
C SER A 114 -10.80 -12.49 12.42
N LEU A 115 -11.57 -13.55 12.12
CA LEU A 115 -12.52 -13.53 10.99
C LEU A 115 -13.52 -12.37 11.09
N GLN A 116 -13.93 -12.02 12.30
CA GLN A 116 -14.84 -10.90 12.54
C GLN A 116 -14.16 -9.55 12.21
N GLU A 117 -12.91 -9.35 12.66
CA GLU A 117 -12.15 -8.12 12.39
C GLU A 117 -11.83 -7.95 10.90
N ARG A 118 -11.53 -9.06 10.19
CA ARG A 118 -11.33 -9.04 8.73
C ARG A 118 -12.57 -8.55 7.97
N ALA A 119 -13.76 -8.76 8.54
CA ALA A 119 -15.03 -8.29 8.01
C ALA A 119 -15.40 -6.86 8.45
N ALA A 120 -14.55 -6.17 9.22
CA ALA A 120 -14.75 -4.76 9.54
C ALA A 120 -14.91 -3.95 8.25
N ALA A 121 -15.91 -3.07 8.23
CA ALA A 121 -16.39 -2.44 7.01
C ALA A 121 -16.25 -0.92 7.03
N ALA A 122 -16.20 -0.34 5.84
CA ALA A 122 -16.26 1.09 5.57
C ALA A 122 -17.11 1.37 4.33
N GLN A 123 -17.60 2.60 4.21
CA GLN A 123 -18.19 3.10 2.97
C GLN A 123 -17.14 3.93 2.23
N HIS A 124 -16.60 3.39 1.14
CA HIS A 124 -15.68 4.11 0.26
C HIS A 124 -16.44 4.86 -0.83
N ARG A 125 -16.03 6.10 -1.14
CA ARG A 125 -16.65 6.91 -2.19
C ARG A 125 -16.61 6.24 -3.58
N THR A 126 -15.48 5.64 -3.92
CA THR A 126 -15.26 4.99 -5.23
C THR A 126 -15.78 3.55 -5.29
N PHE A 127 -15.53 2.76 -4.24
CA PHE A 127 -15.74 1.30 -4.27
C PHE A 127 -17.03 0.86 -3.57
N GLY A 128 -17.80 1.78 -3.01
CA GLY A 128 -18.99 1.44 -2.25
C GLY A 128 -18.63 0.82 -0.89
N SER A 129 -19.40 -0.18 -0.46
CA SER A 129 -19.13 -0.92 0.77
C SER A 129 -17.87 -1.78 0.61
N ILE A 130 -16.90 -1.62 1.49
CA ILE A 130 -15.62 -2.33 1.45
C ILE A 130 -15.29 -2.89 2.84
N THR A 131 -14.68 -4.07 2.90
CA THR A 131 -14.15 -4.66 4.13
C THR A 131 -12.63 -4.59 4.15
N ILE A 132 -11.99 -4.90 5.29
CA ILE A 132 -10.53 -5.04 5.31
C ILE A 132 -10.08 -6.07 4.26
N GLU A 133 -10.78 -7.21 4.17
CA GLU A 133 -10.46 -8.24 3.18
C GLU A 133 -10.58 -7.76 1.73
N SER A 134 -11.64 -7.02 1.35
CA SER A 134 -11.75 -6.52 -0.03
C SER A 134 -10.88 -5.30 -0.32
N MET A 135 -10.45 -4.57 0.71
CA MET A 135 -9.49 -3.47 0.58
C MET A 135 -8.06 -3.96 0.26
N LEU A 136 -7.72 -5.21 0.60
CA LEU A 136 -6.45 -5.80 0.16
C LEU A 136 -6.34 -5.88 -1.36
N GLN A 137 -7.43 -6.20 -2.05
CA GLN A 137 -7.44 -6.21 -3.51
C GLN A 137 -7.16 -4.81 -4.08
N VAL A 138 -7.74 -3.76 -3.49
CA VAL A 138 -7.49 -2.37 -3.91
C VAL A 138 -6.01 -1.99 -3.75
N LEU A 139 -5.37 -2.42 -2.66
CA LEU A 139 -3.94 -2.23 -2.46
C LEU A 139 -3.11 -2.97 -3.52
N LEU A 140 -3.45 -4.23 -3.83
CA LEU A 140 -2.75 -5.01 -4.84
C LEU A 140 -2.91 -4.41 -6.25
N ASP A 141 -4.08 -3.83 -6.54
CA ASP A 141 -4.32 -3.15 -7.81
C ASP A 141 -3.50 -1.85 -7.89
N HIS A 142 -3.39 -1.10 -6.79
CA HIS A 142 -2.51 0.06 -6.69
C HIS A 142 -1.03 -0.28 -6.92
N ASP A 143 -0.54 -1.40 -6.35
CA ASP A 143 0.83 -1.85 -6.61
C ASP A 143 1.03 -2.17 -8.11
N LYS A 144 0.04 -2.78 -8.78
CA LYS A 144 0.10 -3.05 -10.23
C LYS A 144 0.12 -1.78 -11.08
N GLU A 145 -0.61 -0.74 -10.68
CA GLU A 145 -0.56 0.56 -11.35
C GLU A 145 0.87 1.14 -11.32
N HIS A 146 1.54 1.08 -10.16
CA HIS A 146 2.93 1.50 -10.06
C HIS A 146 3.92 0.57 -10.78
N GLN A 147 3.69 -0.74 -10.76
CA GLN A 147 4.50 -1.68 -11.56
C GLN A 147 4.41 -1.32 -13.06
N ALA A 148 3.21 -1.03 -13.56
CA ALA A 148 3.01 -0.63 -14.95
C ALA A 148 3.72 0.69 -15.29
N SER A 149 3.82 1.62 -14.33
CA SER A 149 4.55 2.88 -14.52
C SER A 149 6.07 2.72 -14.65
N LEU A 150 6.62 1.55 -14.29
CA LEU A 150 8.04 1.21 -14.35
C LEU A 150 8.46 0.44 -15.61
N LEU A 151 7.49 -0.07 -16.36
CA LEU A 151 7.70 -0.69 -17.68
C LEU A 151 7.92 0.37 -18.77
#